data_AF-A0A519KQP5-F1
#
_entry.id   AF-A0A519KQP5-F1
#
_cell.length_a   1.000
_cell.length_b   1.000
_cell.length_c   1.000
_cell.angle_alpha   90.00
_cell.angle_beta   90.00
_cell.angle_gamma   90.00
#
_symmetry.space_group_name_H-M   'P 1'
#
loop_
_entity.id
_entity.type
_entity.pdbx_description
1 polymer ?
#
loop_
_entity_poly.entity_id
_entity_poly.type
_entity_poly.pdbx_seq_one_letter_code
_entity_poly.pdbx_strand_id
1 'polypeptide(L)'
;MLEPSIVKDNEVEHLIKDVYDSYGYDFSLYSRASFKRRVNRICVIDRFTSYAELRYKVLNDADYFKHFIEEITVNVTEMFRDPFFFKKIRDSILPQLG
;
A
#
# COMPACT_ATOMS: atom_id res chain seq x y z
N MET A 1 5.25 -11.35 -18.18
CA MET A 1 3.92 -11.96 -17.98
C MET A 1 2.96 -10.82 -17.68
N LEU A 2 1.95 -10.59 -18.52
CA LEU A 2 0.96 -9.54 -18.27
C LEU A 2 0.11 -10.00 -17.08
N GLU A 3 0.24 -9.33 -15.94
CA GLU A 3 -0.67 -9.51 -14.81
C GLU A 3 -2.10 -9.19 -15.30
N PRO A 4 -3.12 -10.01 -14.97
CA PRO A 4 -4.49 -9.68 -15.31
C PRO A 4 -4.86 -8.32 -14.70
N SER A 5 -5.30 -7.37 -15.53
CA SER A 5 -5.82 -6.08 -15.05
C SER A 5 -7.27 -6.25 -14.60
N ILE A 6 -7.47 -6.88 -13.45
CA ILE A 6 -8.78 -7.09 -12.80
C ILE A 6 -9.39 -5.76 -12.38
N VAL A 7 -8.56 -4.82 -11.92
CA VAL A 7 -8.99 -3.51 -11.42
C VAL A 7 -8.67 -2.41 -12.43
N LYS A 8 -9.65 -1.54 -12.71
CA LYS A 8 -9.56 -0.38 -13.61
C LYS A 8 -9.16 0.88 -12.85
N ASP A 9 -8.77 1.93 -13.59
CA ASP A 9 -8.28 3.17 -12.97
C ASP A 9 -9.34 3.90 -12.14
N ASN A 10 -10.60 3.93 -12.60
CA ASN A 10 -11.70 4.52 -11.85
C ASN A 10 -12.04 3.72 -10.58
N GLU A 11 -11.89 2.40 -10.62
CA GLU A 11 -12.13 1.51 -9.48
C GLU A 11 -11.06 1.66 -8.40
N VAL A 12 -9.84 2.05 -8.78
CA VAL A 12 -8.79 2.43 -7.82
C VAL A 12 -9.21 3.64 -7.01
N GLU A 13 -9.72 4.70 -7.65
CA GLU A 13 -10.17 5.89 -6.91
C GLU A 13 -11.33 5.57 -5.96
N HIS A 14 -12.28 4.75 -6.41
CA HIS A 14 -13.37 4.28 -5.55
C HIS A 14 -12.83 3.51 -4.34
N LEU A 15 -11.91 2.56 -4.56
CA LEU A 15 -11.35 1.77 -3.46
C LEU A 15 -10.61 2.63 -2.44
N ILE A 16 -9.83 3.62 -2.90
CA ILE A 16 -9.14 4.56 -2.01
C ILE A 16 -10.15 5.32 -1.15
N LYS A 17 -11.22 5.82 -1.76
CA LYS A 17 -12.29 6.50 -1.03
C LYS A 17 -13.00 5.58 -0.04
N ASP A 18 -13.38 4.39 -0.48
CA ASP A 18 -14.12 3.44 0.36
C ASP A 18 -13.33 3.03 1.61
N VAL A 19 -12.01 2.82 1.44
CA VAL A 19 -11.11 2.47 2.54
C VAL A 19 -10.93 3.65 3.50
N TYR A 20 -10.83 4.87 2.97
CA TYR A 20 -10.80 6.07 3.80
C TYR A 20 -12.11 6.25 4.60
N ASP A 21 -13.25 6.16 3.92
CA ASP A 21 -14.57 6.37 4.53
C ASP A 21 -14.89 5.29 5.58
N SER A 22 -14.45 4.04 5.36
CA SER A 22 -14.77 2.92 6.25
C SER A 22 -13.77 2.72 7.39
N TYR A 23 -12.48 3.00 7.16
CA TYR A 23 -11.40 2.65 8.10
C TYR A 23 -10.43 3.81 8.40
N GLY A 24 -10.56 4.95 7.73
CA GLY A 24 -9.69 6.12 7.93
C GLY A 24 -8.28 6.01 7.33
N TYR A 25 -7.99 4.96 6.55
CA TYR A 25 -6.70 4.81 5.89
C TYR A 25 -6.68 5.63 4.59
N ASP A 26 -5.80 6.63 4.54
CA ASP A 26 -5.66 7.52 3.39
C ASP A 26 -4.55 7.07 2.42
N PHE A 27 -4.96 6.59 1.24
CA PHE A 27 -4.08 6.24 0.13
C PHE A 27 -4.08 7.30 -1.00
N SER A 28 -4.68 8.48 -0.78
CA SER A 28 -4.80 9.55 -1.78
C SER A 28 -3.45 10.03 -2.31
N LEU A 29 -2.39 9.96 -1.50
CA LEU A 29 -1.03 10.35 -1.88
C LEU A 29 -0.19 9.22 -2.47
N TYR A 30 -0.73 7.99 -2.55
CA TYR A 30 -0.02 6.90 -3.22
C TYR A 30 -0.06 7.10 -4.74
N SER A 31 1.07 6.79 -5.39
CA SER A 31 1.13 6.67 -6.86
C SER A 31 0.06 5.68 -7.33
N ARG A 32 -0.84 6.13 -8.20
CA ARG A 32 -1.94 5.31 -8.73
C ARG A 32 -1.45 4.06 -9.45
N ALA A 33 -0.42 4.19 -10.26
CA ALA A 33 0.20 3.04 -10.92
C ALA A 33 0.74 2.01 -9.91
N SER A 34 1.42 2.48 -8.85
CA SER A 34 1.95 1.59 -7.80
C SER A 34 0.85 0.91 -7.00
N PHE A 35 -0.17 1.66 -6.59
CA PHE A 35 -1.31 1.16 -5.83
C PHE A 35 -2.12 0.14 -6.65
N LYS A 36 -2.50 0.51 -7.89
CA LYS A 36 -3.20 -0.38 -8.83
C LYS A 36 -2.46 -1.70 -9.04
N ARG A 37 -1.14 -1.66 -9.20
CA ARG A 37 -0.32 -2.87 -9.36
C ARG A 37 -0.40 -3.78 -8.13
N ARG A 38 -0.35 -3.21 -6.92
CA ARG A 38 -0.50 -3.98 -5.67
C ARG A 38 -1.89 -4.56 -5.53
N VAL A 39 -2.93 -3.78 -5.80
CA VAL A 39 -4.32 -4.27 -5.77
C VAL A 39 -4.52 -5.42 -6.75
N ASN A 40 -4.03 -5.31 -7.99
CA ASN A 40 -4.14 -6.41 -8.96
C ASN A 40 -3.36 -7.65 -8.51
N ARG A 41 -2.17 -7.47 -7.91
CA ARG A 41 -1.42 -8.57 -7.29
C ARG A 41 -2.24 -9.27 -6.19
N ILE A 42 -2.88 -8.50 -5.31
CA ILE A 42 -3.79 -9.02 -4.26
C ILE A 42 -4.88 -9.87 -4.91
N CYS A 43 -5.53 -9.36 -5.96
CA CYS A 43 -6.54 -10.14 -6.69
C CYS A 43 -6.01 -11.49 -7.19
N VAL A 44 -4.76 -11.55 -7.66
CA VAL A 44 -4.15 -12.79 -8.13
C VAL A 44 -3.83 -13.75 -6.99
N ILE A 45 -3.21 -13.28 -5.90
CA ILE A 45 -2.79 -14.16 -4.78
C ILE A 45 -3.99 -14.71 -4.00
N ASP A 46 -5.02 -13.88 -3.83
CA ASP A 46 -6.23 -14.22 -3.06
C ASP A 46 -7.37 -14.73 -3.95
N ARG A 47 -7.11 -14.83 -5.26
CA ARG A 47 -7.99 -15.43 -6.27
C ARG A 47 -9.33 -14.71 -6.45
N PHE A 48 -9.35 -13.40 -6.28
CA PHE A 48 -10.50 -12.59 -6.64
C PHE A 48 -10.71 -12.57 -8.14
N THR A 49 -11.93 -12.85 -8.58
CA THR A 49 -12.29 -12.90 -10.00
C THR A 49 -12.75 -11.54 -10.54
N SER A 50 -13.05 -10.60 -9.65
CA SER A 50 -13.51 -9.26 -10.01
C SER A 50 -13.19 -8.21 -8.94
N TYR A 51 -13.17 -6.94 -9.34
CA TYR A 51 -13.07 -5.81 -8.42
C TYR A 51 -14.20 -5.79 -7.38
N ALA A 52 -15.42 -6.16 -7.76
CA ALA A 52 -16.57 -6.17 -6.85
C ALA A 52 -16.38 -7.17 -5.70
N GLU A 53 -15.82 -8.35 -6.00
CA GLU A 53 -15.52 -9.37 -5.00
C GLU A 53 -14.45 -8.91 -4.01
N LEU A 54 -13.34 -8.35 -4.52
CA LEU A 54 -12.30 -7.74 -3.70
C LEU A 54 -12.90 -6.65 -2.79
N ARG A 55 -13.59 -5.66 -3.39
CA ARG A 55 -14.16 -4.53 -2.68
C ARG A 55 -15.13 -4.98 -1.59
N TYR A 56 -16.00 -5.95 -1.90
CA TYR A 56 -16.91 -6.52 -0.91
C TYR A 56 -16.15 -7.11 0.27
N LYS A 57 -15.10 -7.91 0.01
CA LYS A 57 -14.30 -8.53 1.06
C LYS A 57 -13.57 -7.49 1.92
N VAL A 58 -12.92 -6.50 1.31
CA VAL A 58 -12.24 -5.38 1.99
C VAL A 58 -13.19 -4.64 2.94
N LEU A 59 -14.44 -4.40 2.52
CA LEU A 59 -15.38 -3.59 3.28
C LEU A 59 -16.18 -4.35 4.34
N ASN A 60 -16.33 -5.67 4.20
CA ASN A 60 -17.22 -6.46 5.05
C ASN A 60 -16.48 -7.47 5.95
N ASP A 61 -15.17 -7.63 5.79
CA ASP A 61 -14.35 -8.54 6.59
C ASP A 61 -13.16 -7.78 7.19
N ALA A 62 -13.26 -7.49 8.49
CA ALA A 62 -12.25 -6.71 9.22
C ALA A 62 -10.91 -7.44 9.36
N ASP A 63 -10.89 -8.76 9.36
CA ASP A 63 -9.64 -9.53 9.41
C ASP A 63 -8.96 -9.56 8.04
N TYR A 64 -9.75 -9.71 6.98
CA TYR A 64 -9.23 -9.53 5.63
C TYR A 64 -8.73 -8.11 5.37
N PHE A 65 -9.37 -7.08 5.94
CA PHE A 65 -8.90 -5.70 5.82
C PHE A 65 -7.46 -5.54 6.38
N LYS A 66 -7.13 -6.18 7.49
CA LYS A 66 -5.74 -6.17 8.04
C LYS A 66 -4.76 -6.75 7.02
N HIS A 67 -5.08 -7.91 6.44
CA HIS A 67 -4.27 -8.52 5.39
C HIS A 67 -4.12 -7.60 4.17
N PHE A 68 -5.21 -6.98 3.71
CA PHE A 68 -5.19 -6.02 2.60
C PHE A 68 -4.22 -4.85 2.87
N ILE A 69 -4.22 -4.29 4.08
CA ILE A 69 -3.31 -3.20 4.46
C ILE A 69 -1.84 -3.67 4.45
N GLU A 70 -1.57 -4.87 4.96
CA GLU A 70 -0.22 -5.44 4.96
C GLU A 70 0.35 -5.60 3.54
N GLU A 71 -0.46 -6.05 2.59
CA GLU A 71 -0.05 -6.23 1.18
C GLU A 71 0.09 -4.90 0.41
N ILE A 72 -0.76 -3.91 0.72
CA ILE A 72 -0.70 -2.59 0.08
C ILE A 72 0.53 -1.78 0.55
N THR A 73 0.90 -1.90 1.82
CA THR A 73 1.97 -1.10 2.42
C THR A 73 3.37 -1.66 2.12
N VAL A 74 4.40 -0.82 2.24
CA VAL A 74 5.81 -1.25 2.18
C VAL A 74 6.36 -1.25 3.59
N ASN A 75 6.39 -2.43 4.22
CA ASN A 75 6.83 -2.56 5.61
C ASN A 75 8.26 -3.09 5.77
N VAL A 76 9.00 -3.28 4.67
CA VAL A 76 10.38 -3.76 4.72
C VAL A 76 11.26 -2.64 5.30
N THR A 77 11.92 -2.90 6.42
CA THR A 77 12.86 -2.01 7.10
C THR A 77 14.05 -2.81 7.66
N GLU A 78 15.16 -2.15 7.94
CA GLU A 78 16.34 -2.76 8.58
C GLU A 78 17.11 -1.72 9.41
N MET A 79 17.82 -2.18 10.44
CA MET A 79 18.64 -1.31 11.29
C MET A 79 19.77 -0.71 10.48
N PHE A 80 19.89 0.63 10.51
CA PHE A 80 20.87 1.38 9.71
C PHE A 80 20.80 1.09 8.21
N ARG A 81 19.59 0.99 7.62
CA ARG A 81 19.34 0.74 6.19
C ARG A 81 20.29 1.46 5.22
N ASP A 82 20.63 2.72 5.50
CA ASP A 82 21.69 3.44 4.80
C ASP A 82 22.77 3.88 5.82
N PRO A 83 23.79 3.04 6.06
CA PRO A 83 24.80 3.32 7.08
C PRO A 83 25.57 4.63 6.82
N PHE A 84 25.75 5.00 5.54
CA PHE A 84 26.47 6.22 5.17
C PHE A 84 25.63 7.47 5.44
N PHE A 85 24.31 7.40 5.21
CA PHE A 85 23.39 8.46 5.62
C PHE A 85 23.44 8.70 7.13
N PHE A 86 23.35 7.64 7.95
CA PHE A 86 23.45 7.78 9.41
C PHE A 86 24.81 8.29 9.87
N LYS A 87 25.91 7.89 9.22
CA LYS A 87 27.24 8.44 9.49
C LYS A 87 27.31 9.94 9.18
N LYS A 88 26.72 10.38 8.07
CA LYS A 88 26.66 11.82 7.71
C LYS A 88 25.82 12.62 8.70
N ILE A 89 24.70 12.06 9.18
CA ILE A 89 23.93 12.67 10.27
C ILE A 89 24.85 12.89 11.49
N ARG A 90 25.56 11.85 11.94
CA ARG A 90 26.43 11.92 13.12
C ARG A 90 27.58 12.91 12.97
N ASP A 91 28.34 12.79 11.89
CA ASP A 91 29.62 13.48 11.76
C ASP A 91 29.45 14.93 11.27
N SER A 92 28.33 15.24 10.59
CA SER A 92 28.16 16.54 9.91
C SER A 92 26.92 17.31 10.33
N ILE A 93 25.79 16.66 10.59
CA ILE A 93 24.52 17.35 10.88
C ILE A 93 24.36 17.59 12.39
N LEU A 94 24.47 16.55 13.22
CA LEU A 94 24.27 16.66 14.67
C LEU A 94 25.19 17.72 15.34
N PRO A 95 26.48 17.87 14.98
CA PRO A 95 27.34 18.89 15.58
C PRO A 95 26.88 20.34 15.32
N GLN A 96 26.03 20.56 14.31
CA GLN A 96 25.45 21.88 14.00
C GLN A 96 24.17 22.15 14.79
N LEU A 97 23.57 21.13 15.40
CA LEU A 97 22.27 21.22 16.08
C LEU A 97 22.36 21.48 17.59
N GLY A 98 23.58 21.46 18.17
CA GLY A 98 23.83 21.76 19.58
C GLY A 98 23.76 20.53 20.48
#